data_AF-A0A7J9WIT5-F1
#
_entry.id   AF-A0A7J9WIT5-F1
#
_cell.length_a   1.000
_cell.length_b   1.000
_cell.length_c   1.000
_cell.angle_alpha   90.00
_cell.angle_beta   90.00
_cell.angle_gamma   90.00
#
_symmetry.space_group_name_H-M   'P 1'
#
loop_
_entity.id
_entity.type
_entity.pdbx_description
1 polymer ?
#
loop_
_entity_poly.entity_id
_entity_poly.type
_entity_poly.pdbx_seq_one_letter_code
_entity_poly.pdbx_strand_id
1 'polypeptide(L)'
;MTAMSERCAEVEPLLSAWLDGALQGQEWAQVGRHLTTCPRCRAELDSLRVTANLLRGGPLRTPPQQVSAALAHPRPAAVRGLEALAPGLRRLLSRVVVLLLSIVTVLFAAAFVLGGNPDPGPPVRVPVETFVADHLVRTRSVPISTPELFEVDP
;
A
#
# COMPACT_ATOMS: atom_id res chain seq x y z
N MET A 1 4.39 2.46 40.61
CA MET A 1 3.16 2.45 39.78
C MET A 1 3.34 3.13 38.42
N THR A 2 4.31 4.02 38.24
CA THR A 2 4.62 4.75 36.97
C THR A 2 5.06 3.86 35.80
N ALA A 3 5.90 2.85 36.02
CA ALA A 3 6.37 1.97 34.94
C ALA A 3 5.28 1.05 34.33
N MET A 4 4.16 0.84 35.01
CA MET A 4 3.01 0.09 34.46
C MET A 4 2.14 1.01 33.59
N SER A 5 1.95 2.26 34.01
CA SER A 5 1.18 3.25 33.23
C SER A 5 1.85 3.63 31.92
N GLU A 6 3.18 3.71 31.88
CA GLU A 6 3.94 3.95 30.63
C GLU A 6 3.74 2.79 29.63
N ARG A 7 3.84 1.54 30.11
CA ARG A 7 3.57 0.35 29.29
C ARG A 7 2.11 0.26 28.82
N CYS A 8 1.16 0.76 29.60
CA CYS A 8 -0.23 0.85 29.16
C CYS A 8 -0.39 1.87 28.03
N ALA A 9 0.27 3.03 28.11
CA ALA A 9 0.21 4.07 27.09
C ALA A 9 0.75 3.58 25.73
N GLU A 10 1.75 2.70 25.74
CA GLU A 10 2.27 2.05 24.53
C GLU A 10 1.31 0.99 23.96
N VAL A 11 0.62 0.23 24.82
CA VAL A 11 -0.24 -0.90 24.42
C VAL A 11 -1.64 -0.47 24.00
N GLU A 12 -2.20 0.55 24.65
CA GLU A 12 -3.55 1.08 24.39
C GLU A 12 -3.83 1.35 22.90
N PRO A 13 -2.99 2.09 22.14
CA PRO A 13 -3.24 2.33 20.71
C PRO A 13 -3.15 1.07 19.85
N LEU A 14 -2.48 0.01 20.33
CA LEU A 14 -2.31 -1.25 19.62
C LEU A 14 -3.48 -2.22 19.83
N LEU A 15 -4.38 -1.97 20.80
CA LEU A 15 -5.46 -2.89 21.14
C LEU A 15 -6.46 -3.12 20.00
N SER A 16 -6.80 -2.09 19.21
CA SER A 16 -7.69 -2.26 18.04
C SER A 16 -7.03 -3.13 16.99
N ALA A 17 -5.78 -2.84 16.61
CA ALA A 17 -5.04 -3.64 15.65
C ALA A 17 -4.82 -5.08 16.13
N TRP A 18 -4.65 -5.29 17.44
CA TRP A 18 -4.57 -6.62 18.03
C TRP A 18 -5.91 -7.37 17.94
N LEU A 19 -7.04 -6.69 18.22
CA LEU A 19 -8.39 -7.24 18.09
C LEU A 19 -8.70 -7.66 16.64
N ASP A 20 -8.26 -6.86 15.66
CA ASP A 20 -8.46 -7.11 14.23
C ASP A 20 -7.46 -8.13 13.66
N GLY A 21 -6.51 -8.62 14.46
CA GLY A 21 -5.45 -9.53 14.02
C GLY A 21 -4.45 -8.89 13.05
N ALA A 22 -4.34 -7.56 13.04
CA ALA A 22 -3.49 -6.80 12.13
C ALA A 22 -2.03 -6.68 12.61
N LEU A 23 -1.74 -6.98 13.88
CA LEU A 23 -0.38 -6.99 14.41
C LEU A 23 0.37 -8.26 14.05
N GLN A 24 1.70 -8.13 13.86
CA GLN A 24 2.58 -9.26 13.51
C GLN A 24 3.77 -9.37 14.46
N GLY A 25 4.32 -10.58 14.58
CA GLY A 25 5.58 -10.84 15.28
C GLY A 25 5.63 -10.30 16.71
N GLN A 26 6.58 -9.40 16.95
CA GLN A 26 6.92 -8.90 18.28
C GLN A 26 5.79 -8.09 18.93
N GLU A 27 5.07 -7.28 18.16
CA GLU A 27 4.00 -6.41 18.66
C GLU A 27 2.83 -7.26 19.18
N TRP A 28 2.44 -8.29 18.45
CA TRP A 28 1.37 -9.20 18.86
C TRP A 28 1.70 -9.90 20.19
N ALA A 29 2.95 -10.37 20.32
CA ALA A 29 3.43 -11.02 21.55
C ALA A 29 3.59 -10.03 22.72
N GLN A 30 3.96 -8.78 22.46
CA GLN A 30 4.04 -7.72 23.47
C GLN A 30 2.67 -7.41 24.06
N VAL A 31 1.68 -7.14 23.20
CA VAL A 31 0.31 -6.85 23.62
C VAL A 31 -0.27 -8.06 24.36
N GLY A 32 -0.09 -9.28 23.84
CA GLY A 32 -0.54 -10.51 24.50
C GLY A 32 0.03 -10.69 25.92
N ARG A 33 1.33 -10.47 26.11
CA ARG A 33 1.95 -10.53 27.45
C ARG A 33 1.46 -9.43 28.38
N HIS A 34 1.18 -8.23 27.86
CA HIS A 34 0.65 -7.15 28.68
C HIS A 34 -0.78 -7.47 29.17
N LEU A 35 -1.61 -8.04 28.30
CA LEU A 35 -3.00 -8.40 28.64
C LEU A 35 -3.09 -9.48 29.74
N THR A 36 -2.09 -10.35 29.92
CA THR A 36 -2.11 -11.32 31.03
C THR A 36 -1.90 -10.68 32.40
N THR A 37 -1.27 -9.51 32.46
CA THR A 37 -0.85 -8.86 33.72
C THR A 37 -1.63 -7.58 34.02
N CYS A 38 -2.19 -6.91 33.01
CA CYS A 38 -2.85 -5.62 33.17
C CYS A 38 -4.39 -5.75 33.13
N PRO A 39 -5.13 -5.46 34.22
CA PRO A 39 -6.59 -5.44 34.19
C PRO A 39 -7.17 -4.23 33.44
N ARG A 40 -6.50 -3.07 33.43
CA ARG A 40 -6.97 -1.87 32.71
C ARG A 40 -7.04 -2.10 31.20
N CYS A 41 -5.94 -2.55 30.58
CA CYS A 41 -5.93 -2.81 29.15
C CYS A 41 -6.83 -3.98 28.74
N ARG A 42 -7.14 -4.92 29.66
CA ARG A 42 -8.18 -5.94 29.43
C ARG A 42 -9.57 -5.31 29.36
N ALA A 43 -9.90 -4.41 30.28
CA ALA A 43 -11.18 -3.70 30.27
C ALA A 43 -11.34 -2.86 28.98
N GLU A 44 -10.27 -2.21 28.51
CA GLU A 44 -10.31 -1.48 27.23
C GLU A 44 -10.49 -2.41 26.03
N LEU A 45 -9.81 -3.55 26.02
CA LEU A 45 -10.01 -4.53 24.96
C LEU A 45 -11.45 -5.08 24.94
N ASP A 46 -12.06 -5.25 26.12
CA ASP A 46 -13.46 -5.67 26.22
C ASP A 46 -14.43 -4.58 25.75
N SER A 47 -14.15 -3.30 26.01
CA SER A 47 -14.96 -2.18 25.48
C SER A 47 -14.91 -2.14 23.94
N LEU A 48 -13.74 -2.38 23.34
CA LEU A 48 -13.57 -2.49 21.89
C LEU A 48 -14.34 -3.69 21.32
N ARG A 49 -14.33 -4.85 22.01
CA ARG A 49 -15.10 -6.04 21.59
C ARG A 49 -16.60 -5.78 21.57
N VAL A 50 -17.13 -5.10 22.58
CA VAL A 50 -18.54 -4.70 22.63
C VAL A 50 -18.89 -3.82 21.43
N THR A 51 -18.07 -2.79 21.18
CA THR A 51 -18.25 -1.90 20.03
C THR A 51 -18.22 -2.67 18.70
N ALA A 52 -17.25 -3.55 18.51
CA ALA A 52 -17.13 -4.36 17.30
C ALA A 52 -18.35 -5.28 17.10
N ASN A 53 -18.88 -5.87 18.18
CA ASN A 53 -20.08 -6.72 18.12
C ASN A 53 -21.33 -5.91 17.72
N LEU A 54 -21.49 -4.70 18.24
CA LEU A 54 -22.60 -3.81 17.85
C LEU A 54 -22.54 -3.47 16.35
N LEU A 55 -21.34 -3.18 15.83
CA LEU A 55 -21.15 -2.87 14.42
C LEU A 55 -21.40 -4.07 13.50
N ARG A 56 -21.02 -5.29 13.91
CA ARG A 56 -21.26 -6.52 13.13
C ARG A 56 -22.74 -6.86 12.99
N GLY A 57 -23.61 -6.36 13.87
CA GLY A 57 -25.06 -6.55 13.76
C GLY A 57 -25.74 -5.71 12.67
N GLY A 58 -24.98 -4.84 11.98
CA GLY A 58 -25.49 -4.02 10.89
C GLY A 58 -25.81 -4.80 9.60
N PRO A 59 -26.51 -4.16 8.63
CA PRO A 59 -26.82 -4.79 7.36
C PRO A 59 -25.54 -5.12 6.59
N LEU A 60 -25.29 -6.41 6.37
CA LEU A 60 -24.20 -6.89 5.53
C LEU A 60 -24.50 -6.50 4.07
N ARG A 61 -23.58 -5.75 3.45
CA ARG A 61 -23.62 -5.55 1.99
C ARG A 61 -23.05 -6.76 1.29
N THR A 62 -23.77 -7.27 0.31
CA THR A 62 -23.23 -8.29 -0.60
C THR A 62 -22.02 -7.71 -1.32
N PRO A 63 -20.84 -8.37 -1.28
CA PRO A 63 -19.67 -7.92 -2.02
C PRO A 63 -19.96 -7.93 -3.53
N PRO A 64 -19.39 -6.99 -4.31
CA PRO A 64 -19.59 -6.95 -5.75
C PRO A 64 -19.08 -8.24 -6.40
N GLN A 65 -19.75 -8.68 -7.48
CA GLN A 65 -19.51 -9.99 -8.11
C GLN A 65 -18.03 -10.26 -8.44
N GLN A 66 -17.30 -9.23 -8.87
CA GLN A 66 -15.86 -9.30 -9.15
C GLN A 66 -15.02 -9.74 -7.94
N VAL A 67 -15.37 -9.29 -6.73
CA VAL A 67 -14.67 -9.67 -5.50
C VAL A 67 -15.03 -11.11 -5.11
N SER A 68 -16.32 -11.47 -5.19
CA SER A 68 -16.79 -12.83 -4.92
C SER A 68 -16.16 -13.85 -5.87
N ALA A 69 -16.07 -13.52 -7.16
CA ALA A 69 -15.44 -14.37 -8.18
C ALA A 69 -13.93 -14.55 -7.92
N ALA A 70 -13.23 -13.47 -7.57
CA ALA A 70 -11.81 -13.52 -7.24
C ALA A 70 -11.51 -14.41 -6.02
N LEU A 71 -12.40 -14.41 -5.02
CA LEU A 71 -12.28 -15.27 -3.83
C LEU A 71 -12.70 -16.73 -4.10
N ALA A 72 -13.60 -16.96 -5.05
CA ALA A 72 -14.06 -18.30 -5.43
C ALA A 72 -13.05 -19.07 -6.30
N HIS A 73 -12.10 -18.37 -6.93
CA HIS A 73 -11.06 -19.02 -7.71
C HIS A 73 -9.97 -19.59 -6.79
N PRO A 74 -9.71 -20.91 -6.82
CA PRO A 74 -8.57 -21.47 -6.11
C PRO A 74 -7.31 -20.78 -6.59
N ARG A 75 -6.49 -20.27 -5.66
CA ARG A 75 -5.18 -19.70 -5.98
C ARG A 75 -4.47 -20.65 -6.93
N PRO A 76 -3.98 -20.18 -8.09
CA PRO A 76 -3.38 -21.07 -9.08
C PRO A 76 -2.26 -21.86 -8.41
N ALA A 77 -2.32 -23.19 -8.55
CA ALA A 77 -1.31 -24.12 -8.07
C ALA A 77 0.07 -23.88 -8.71
N ALA A 78 0.19 -22.89 -9.60
CA ALA A 78 1.42 -22.45 -10.25
C ALA A 78 2.55 -22.11 -9.26
N VAL A 79 2.24 -21.68 -8.02
CA VAL A 79 3.29 -21.48 -6.99
C VAL A 79 3.81 -22.79 -6.38
N ARG A 80 3.05 -23.90 -6.44
CA ARG A 80 3.49 -25.23 -5.96
C ARG A 80 4.37 -25.96 -6.98
N GLY A 81 4.24 -25.61 -8.26
CA GLY A 81 5.02 -26.24 -9.33
C GLY A 81 6.52 -26.02 -9.18
N LEU A 82 6.94 -24.83 -8.73
CA LEU A 82 8.35 -24.51 -8.50
C LEU A 82 8.93 -25.21 -7.25
N GLU A 83 8.08 -25.53 -6.27
CA GLU A 83 8.46 -26.22 -5.03
C GLU A 83 8.57 -27.73 -5.23
N ALA A 84 7.99 -28.29 -6.30
CA ALA A 84 8.08 -29.69 -6.67
C ALA A 84 9.37 -30.05 -7.45
N LEU A 85 10.19 -29.07 -7.85
CA LEU A 85 11.52 -29.35 -8.41
C LEU A 85 12.45 -29.84 -7.29
N ALA A 86 13.23 -30.88 -7.56
CA ALA A 86 14.26 -31.37 -6.64
C ALA A 86 15.14 -30.19 -6.15
N PRO A 87 15.47 -30.11 -4.84
CA PRO A 87 16.18 -28.96 -4.27
C PRO A 87 17.53 -28.69 -4.93
N GLY A 88 18.15 -29.70 -5.55
CA GLY A 88 19.37 -29.56 -6.36
C GLY A 88 19.15 -28.79 -7.67
N LEU A 89 18.06 -29.06 -8.40
CA LEU A 89 17.74 -28.37 -9.65
C LEU A 89 17.35 -26.91 -9.39
N ARG A 90 16.61 -26.65 -8.31
CA ARG A 90 16.30 -25.29 -7.86
C ARG A 90 17.55 -24.47 -7.52
N ARG A 91 18.54 -25.08 -6.83
CA ARG A 91 19.83 -24.45 -6.51
C ARG A 91 20.70 -24.22 -7.75
N LEU A 92 20.65 -25.12 -8.73
CA LEU A 92 21.39 -24.96 -9.98
C LEU A 92 20.79 -23.85 -10.84
N LEU A 93 19.47 -23.87 -11.03
CA LEU A 93 18.75 -22.85 -11.79
C LEU A 93 18.92 -21.46 -11.16
N SER A 94 18.86 -21.33 -9.83
CA SER A 94 19.09 -20.03 -9.19
C SER A 94 20.51 -19.51 -9.40
N ARG A 95 21.53 -20.37 -9.37
CA ARG A 95 22.92 -19.99 -9.69
C ARG A 95 23.09 -19.54 -11.13
N VAL A 96 22.47 -20.25 -12.08
CA VAL A 96 22.51 -19.86 -13.51
C VAL A 96 21.80 -18.53 -13.72
N VAL A 97 20.62 -18.32 -13.12
CA VAL A 97 19.87 -17.06 -13.23
C VAL A 97 20.66 -15.89 -12.64
N VAL A 98 21.28 -16.07 -11.47
CA VAL A 98 22.15 -15.04 -10.86
C VAL A 98 23.36 -14.74 -11.74
N LEU A 99 23.99 -15.76 -12.32
CA LEU A 99 25.11 -15.57 -13.25
C LEU A 99 24.69 -14.80 -14.50
N LEU A 100 23.54 -15.15 -15.11
CA LEU A 100 23.01 -14.45 -16.27
C LEU A 100 22.66 -12.99 -15.95
N LEU A 101 22.00 -12.73 -14.81
CA LEU A 101 21.72 -11.37 -14.35
C LEU A 101 23.01 -10.57 -14.13
N SER A 102 24.02 -11.18 -13.51
CA SER A 102 25.35 -10.57 -13.34
C SER A 102 26.00 -10.23 -14.68
N ILE A 103 25.91 -11.10 -15.68
CA ILE A 103 26.47 -10.84 -17.01
C ILE A 103 25.73 -9.68 -17.68
N VAL A 104 24.39 -9.69 -17.63
CA VAL A 104 23.56 -8.61 -18.20
C VAL A 104 23.86 -7.27 -17.53
N THR A 105 23.99 -7.21 -16.21
CA THR A 105 24.32 -5.95 -15.51
C THR A 105 25.71 -5.45 -15.85
N VAL A 106 26.72 -6.33 -15.94
CA VAL A 106 28.08 -5.96 -16.35
C VAL A 106 28.11 -5.45 -17.79
N LEU A 107 27.42 -6.14 -18.72
CA LEU A 107 27.33 -5.73 -20.12
C LEU A 107 26.60 -4.39 -20.25
N PHE A 108 25.52 -4.19 -19.50
CA PHE A 108 24.77 -2.93 -19.50
C PHE A 108 25.61 -1.79 -18.92
N ALA A 109 26.32 -2.00 -17.82
CA ALA A 109 27.24 -1.02 -17.25
C ALA A 109 28.38 -0.68 -18.23
N ALA A 110 28.97 -1.68 -18.88
CA ALA A 110 29.99 -1.46 -19.90
C ALA A 110 29.44 -0.67 -21.09
N ALA A 111 28.26 -1.03 -21.60
CA ALA A 111 27.58 -0.30 -22.67
C ALA A 111 27.25 1.13 -22.26
N PHE A 112 26.86 1.38 -21.01
CA PHE A 112 26.61 2.73 -20.49
C PHE A 112 27.90 3.56 -20.40
N VAL A 113 29.01 2.96 -19.94
CA VAL A 113 30.32 3.63 -19.88
C VAL A 113 30.88 3.92 -21.27
N LEU A 114 30.74 2.99 -22.22
CA LEU A 114 31.23 3.16 -23.60
C LEU A 114 30.29 4.01 -24.48
N GLY A 115 28.98 3.99 -24.21
CA GLY A 115 27.94 4.57 -25.05
C GLY A 115 27.79 6.08 -24.95
N GLY A 116 28.48 6.73 -24.00
CA GLY A 116 28.38 8.17 -23.78
C GLY A 116 27.04 8.58 -23.16
N ASN A 117 27.04 9.71 -22.45
CA ASN A 117 25.83 10.26 -21.87
C ASN A 117 24.91 10.69 -23.02
N PRO A 118 23.63 10.25 -23.09
CA PRO A 118 22.71 10.76 -24.10
C PRO A 118 22.69 12.28 -24.00
N ASP A 119 22.94 12.95 -25.12
CA ASP A 119 22.83 14.40 -25.24
C ASP A 119 21.41 14.75 -24.75
N PRO A 120 21.25 15.52 -23.66
CA PRO A 120 19.93 15.89 -23.19
C PRO A 120 19.23 16.61 -24.34
N GLY A 121 18.28 15.90 -24.96
CA GLY A 121 17.47 16.45 -26.03
C GLY A 121 16.91 17.81 -25.61
N PRO A 122 16.56 18.68 -26.57
CA PRO A 122 16.15 20.04 -26.27
C PRO A 122 15.11 20.04 -25.15
N PRO A 123 15.28 20.89 -24.12
CA PRO A 123 14.46 20.84 -22.93
C PRO A 123 12.99 20.94 -23.32
N VAL A 124 12.22 19.89 -22.98
CA VAL A 124 10.77 19.89 -23.18
C VAL A 124 10.19 20.92 -22.23
N ARG A 125 9.93 22.12 -22.75
CA ARG A 125 9.23 23.17 -22.02
C ARG A 125 7.76 22.80 -21.97
N VAL A 126 7.37 22.19 -20.86
CA VAL A 126 5.95 21.95 -20.56
C VAL A 126 5.32 23.32 -20.30
N PRO A 127 4.29 23.74 -21.05
CA PRO A 127 3.64 25.03 -20.86
C PRO A 127 2.78 24.98 -19.60
N VAL A 128 3.39 25.31 -18.45
CA VAL A 128 2.77 25.24 -17.13
C VAL A 128 1.52 26.11 -17.08
N GLU A 129 1.51 27.22 -17.79
CA GLU A 129 0.35 28.10 -17.97
C GLU A 129 -0.90 27.38 -18.50
N THR A 130 -0.73 26.39 -19.39
CA THR A 130 -1.86 25.63 -19.96
C THR A 130 -2.48 24.69 -18.93
N PHE A 131 -1.66 24.05 -18.10
CA PHE A 131 -2.14 23.17 -17.03
C PHE A 131 -2.79 23.93 -15.89
N VAL A 132 -2.24 25.10 -15.54
CA VAL A 132 -2.84 25.98 -14.52
C VAL A 132 -4.18 26.50 -15.00
N ALA A 133 -4.31 26.94 -16.26
CA ALA A 133 -5.57 27.38 -16.82
C ALA A 133 -6.64 26.28 -16.82
N ASP A 134 -6.32 25.06 -17.27
CA ASP A 134 -7.26 23.92 -17.24
C ASP A 134 -7.67 23.56 -15.82
N HIS A 135 -6.70 23.51 -14.89
CA HIS A 135 -6.99 23.22 -13.49
C HIS A 135 -7.94 24.25 -12.89
N LEU A 136 -7.68 25.55 -13.11
CA LEU A 136 -8.50 26.65 -12.60
C LEU A 136 -9.95 26.64 -13.15
N VAL A 137 -10.11 26.30 -14.43
CA VAL A 137 -11.44 26.10 -15.04
C VAL A 137 -12.15 24.90 -14.41
N ARG A 138 -11.44 23.79 -14.22
CA ARG A 138 -12.01 22.54 -13.69
C ARG A 138 -12.36 22.61 -12.21
N THR A 139 -11.56 23.32 -11.41
CA THR A 139 -11.79 23.53 -9.97
C THR A 139 -12.76 24.69 -9.69
N ARG A 140 -13.25 25.38 -10.73
CA ARG A 140 -14.11 26.57 -10.63
C ARG A 140 -13.55 27.64 -9.67
N SER A 141 -12.23 27.75 -9.59
CA SER A 141 -11.56 28.73 -8.74
C SER A 141 -11.36 30.08 -9.42
N VAL A 142 -11.65 30.16 -10.73
CA VAL A 142 -11.76 31.42 -11.48
C VAL A 142 -13.24 31.67 -11.79
N PRO A 143 -13.78 32.85 -11.48
CA PRO A 143 -15.13 33.21 -11.92
C PRO A 143 -15.16 33.25 -13.45
N ILE A 144 -16.12 32.56 -14.06
CA ILE A 144 -16.40 32.73 -15.49
C ILE A 144 -16.91 34.15 -15.66
N SER A 145 -16.06 35.08 -16.07
CA SER A 145 -16.50 36.38 -16.55
C SER A 145 -17.43 36.13 -17.74
N THR A 146 -18.66 36.63 -17.64
CA THR A 146 -19.57 36.68 -18.79
C THR A 146 -18.85 37.38 -19.94
N PRO A 147 -18.82 36.80 -21.16
CA PRO A 147 -18.26 37.51 -22.30
C PRO A 147 -19.03 38.82 -22.46
N GLU A 148 -18.32 39.96 -22.51
CA GLU A 148 -18.95 41.19 -22.95
C GLU A 148 -19.43 40.96 -24.38
N LEU A 149 -20.75 40.94 -24.54
CA LEU A 149 -21.36 41.02 -25.85
C LEU A 149 -20.98 42.39 -26.40
N PHE A 150 -20.09 42.41 -27.38
CA PHE A 150 -19.89 43.59 -28.19
C PHE A 150 -21.22 43.88 -28.87
N GLU A 151 -21.92 44.92 -28.40
CA GLU A 151 -23.07 45.50 -29.09
C GLU A 151 -22.54 45.96 -30.46
N VAL A 152 -22.95 45.25 -31.51
CA VAL A 152 -22.66 45.66 -32.88
C VAL A 152 -23.58 46.85 -33.17
N ASP A 153 -23.01 48.05 -33.19
CA ASP A 153 -23.69 49.28 -33.60
C ASP A 153 -24.25 49.11 -35.04
N PRO A 154 -25.47 49.56 -35.33
CA PRO A 154 -26.25 49.13 -36.50
C PRO A 154 -25.76 49.68 -37.84
#